data_AF-A0AAN9A470-F1
#
_entry.id   AF-A0AAN9A470-F1
#
_cell.length_a   1.000
_cell.length_b   1.000
_cell.length_c   1.000
_cell.angle_alpha   90.00
_cell.angle_beta   90.00
_cell.angle_gamma   90.00
#
_symmetry.space_group_name_H-M   'P 1'
#
loop_
_entity.id
_entity.type
_entity.pdbx_description
1 polymer ?
#
loop_
_entity_poly.entity_id
_entity_poly.type
_entity_poly.pdbx_seq_one_letter_code
_entity_poly.pdbx_strand_id
1 'polypeptide(L)'
;MSMVRDPVERFISFFYFIKANRAFTPEAWTDNYMKLDLNECTPSGLPECQPRPGDITELQLTFFCGHDPKCRVVGNRWALQMAMENVENFIAIGIAEDIPTSLFVFEYYLPTFFENYKAVNLSSGTIKLNQRPGLYAPSISNTTRAILRSSMKEDIEFYDFIRQRLFRQAKSISAIKKTY
;
A
#
# COMPACT_ATOMS: atom_id res chain seq x y z
N MET A 1 12.76 -1.32 8.37
CA MET A 1 12.13 -0.34 7.45
C MET A 1 11.04 -1.04 6.65
N SER A 2 10.08 -0.30 6.11
CA SER A 2 9.06 -0.85 5.20
C SER A 2 8.59 0.23 4.21
N MET A 3 7.79 -0.17 3.22
CA MET A 3 7.13 0.72 2.25
C MET A 3 5.65 0.38 2.18
N VAL A 4 4.81 1.41 2.17
CA VAL A 4 3.36 1.28 2.00
C VAL A 4 2.87 2.06 0.79
N ARG A 5 1.63 1.79 0.37
CA ARG A 5 0.93 2.48 -0.72
C ARG A 5 -0.50 2.76 -0.30
N ASP A 6 -1.17 3.73 -0.92
CA ASP A 6 -2.60 3.95 -0.77
C ASP A 6 -3.34 2.60 -0.92
N PRO A 7 -4.13 2.18 0.08
CA PRO A 7 -4.78 0.87 0.10
C PRO A 7 -5.63 0.58 -1.14
N VAL A 8 -6.32 1.58 -1.69
CA VAL A 8 -7.16 1.41 -2.88
C VAL A 8 -6.29 1.26 -4.12
N GLU A 9 -5.28 2.10 -4.30
CA GLU A 9 -4.35 1.96 -5.43
C GLU A 9 -3.56 0.65 -5.37
N ARG A 10 -3.19 0.21 -4.17
CA ARG A 10 -2.56 -1.10 -3.94
C ARG A 10 -3.49 -2.23 -4.34
N PHE A 11 -4.75 -2.20 -3.89
CA PHE A 11 -5.76 -3.22 -4.22
C PHE A 11 -6.00 -3.30 -5.73
N ILE A 12 -6.25 -2.17 -6.39
CA ILE A 12 -6.44 -2.09 -7.85
C ILE A 12 -5.22 -2.65 -8.58
N SER A 13 -4.02 -2.22 -8.17
CA SER A 13 -2.77 -2.70 -8.77
C SER A 13 -2.61 -4.21 -8.64
N PHE A 14 -2.95 -4.78 -7.48
CA PHE A 14 -2.88 -6.22 -7.22
C PHE A 14 -3.92 -6.99 -8.05
N PHE A 15 -5.17 -6.50 -8.08
CA PHE A 15 -6.26 -7.10 -8.86
C PHE A 15 -5.86 -7.31 -10.33
N TYR A 16 -5.30 -6.29 -10.98
CA TYR A 16 -4.86 -6.42 -12.37
C TYR A 16 -3.52 -7.14 -12.55
N PHE A 17 -2.61 -7.01 -11.59
CA PHE A 17 -1.33 -7.73 -11.63
C PHE A 17 -1.54 -9.24 -11.69
N ILE A 18 -2.41 -9.78 -10.83
CA ILE A 18 -2.68 -11.22 -10.78
C ILE A 18 -3.31 -11.70 -12.10
N LYS A 19 -4.23 -10.91 -12.67
CA LYS A 19 -4.90 -11.26 -13.93
C LYS A 19 -3.95 -11.25 -15.13
N ALA A 20 -2.99 -10.33 -15.15
CA ALA A 20 -1.97 -10.25 -16.18
C ALA A 20 -0.90 -11.35 -16.06
N ASN A 21 -0.71 -11.92 -14.86
CA ASN A 21 0.35 -12.88 -14.59
C ASN A 21 -0.21 -14.19 -14.01
N ARG A 22 -0.67 -15.08 -14.90
CA ARG A 22 -1.28 -16.38 -14.54
C ARG A 22 -0.44 -17.22 -13.57
N ALA A 23 0.88 -17.09 -13.61
CA ALA A 23 1.79 -17.80 -12.69
C ALA A 23 1.59 -17.43 -11.20
N PHE A 24 1.04 -16.25 -10.92
CA PHE A 24 0.74 -15.79 -9.55
C PHE A 24 -0.75 -15.86 -9.22
N THR A 25 -1.60 -16.34 -10.15
CA THR A 25 -3.03 -16.50 -9.91
C THR A 25 -3.25 -17.70 -8.97
N PRO A 26 -3.93 -17.50 -7.82
CA PRO A 26 -4.30 -18.61 -6.95
C PRO A 26 -5.12 -19.65 -7.73
N GLU A 27 -4.86 -20.95 -7.50
CA GLU A 27 -5.59 -22.03 -8.19
C GLU A 27 -7.11 -21.96 -7.98
N ALA A 28 -7.55 -21.39 -6.85
CA ALA A 28 -8.96 -21.18 -6.53
C ALA A 28 -9.65 -20.13 -7.42
N TRP A 29 -8.92 -19.33 -8.19
CA TRP A 29 -9.49 -18.26 -9.01
C TRP A 29 -9.95 -18.82 -10.36
N THR A 30 -11.26 -18.92 -10.53
CA THR A 30 -11.89 -19.48 -11.73
C THR A 30 -11.61 -18.64 -12.99
N ASP A 31 -11.77 -19.23 -14.18
CA ASP A 31 -11.74 -18.48 -15.45
C ASP A 31 -12.76 -17.32 -15.48
N ASN A 32 -13.85 -17.42 -14.71
CA ASN A 32 -14.81 -16.34 -14.55
C ASN A 32 -14.22 -15.16 -13.78
N TYR A 33 -13.44 -15.42 -12.73
CA TYR A 33 -12.72 -14.38 -12.01
C TYR A 33 -11.78 -13.60 -12.94
N MET A 34 -11.07 -14.29 -13.83
CA MET A 34 -10.14 -13.66 -14.79
C MET A 34 -10.85 -12.71 -15.77
N LYS A 35 -12.17 -12.84 -15.94
CA LYS A 35 -12.98 -11.97 -16.81
C LYS A 35 -13.63 -10.79 -16.08
N LEU A 36 -13.61 -10.74 -14.74
CA LEU A 36 -14.29 -9.70 -13.97
C LEU A 36 -13.69 -8.31 -14.20
N ASP A 37 -14.50 -7.32 -14.58
CA ASP A 37 -14.10 -5.92 -14.44
C ASP A 37 -14.38 -5.46 -13.01
N LEU A 38 -13.39 -4.80 -12.39
CA LEU A 38 -13.51 -4.28 -11.04
C LEU A 38 -14.66 -3.27 -10.92
N ASN A 39 -14.92 -2.47 -11.95
CA ASN A 39 -16.04 -1.53 -11.95
C ASN A 39 -17.40 -2.21 -11.92
N GLU A 40 -17.53 -3.34 -12.60
CA GLU A 40 -18.78 -4.11 -12.68
C GLU A 40 -18.99 -4.97 -11.44
N CYS A 41 -17.91 -5.54 -10.88
CA CYS A 41 -18.02 -6.53 -9.81
C CYS A 41 -18.00 -5.94 -8.40
N THR A 42 -17.42 -4.74 -8.21
CA THR A 42 -17.42 -4.06 -6.90
C THR A 42 -18.84 -3.82 -6.36
N PRO A 43 -19.81 -3.31 -7.14
CA PRO A 43 -21.20 -3.15 -6.67
C PRO A 43 -21.87 -4.46 -6.22
N SER A 44 -21.47 -5.60 -6.79
CA SER A 44 -22.02 -6.92 -6.46
C SER A 44 -21.61 -7.43 -5.08
N GLY A 45 -20.62 -6.80 -4.43
CA GLY A 45 -20.22 -7.19 -3.07
C GLY A 45 -19.48 -8.51 -2.97
N LEU A 46 -18.90 -9.00 -4.07
CA LEU A 46 -18.10 -10.22 -4.10
C LEU A 46 -16.78 -10.00 -3.32
N PRO A 47 -16.37 -10.96 -2.45
CA PRO A 47 -15.15 -10.84 -1.65
C PRO A 47 -13.88 -10.59 -2.48
N GLU A 48 -13.84 -11.10 -3.70
CA GLU A 48 -12.69 -10.96 -4.59
C GLU A 48 -12.62 -9.58 -5.26
N CYS A 49 -13.70 -8.81 -5.22
CA CYS A 49 -13.81 -7.47 -5.81
C CYS A 49 -13.73 -6.36 -4.77
N GLN A 50 -14.08 -6.64 -3.52
CA GLN A 50 -13.88 -5.73 -2.41
C GLN A 50 -13.75 -6.50 -1.09
N PRO A 51 -12.79 -6.14 -0.23
CA PRO A 51 -12.76 -6.65 1.14
C PRO A 51 -13.94 -6.08 1.93
N ARG A 52 -14.66 -6.90 2.69
CA ARG A 52 -15.78 -6.47 3.54
C ARG A 52 -15.50 -6.78 5.01
N PRO A 53 -16.10 -6.03 5.95
CA PRO A 53 -15.94 -6.32 7.37
C PRO A 53 -16.24 -7.78 7.72
N GLY A 54 -15.31 -8.42 8.43
CA GLY A 54 -15.39 -9.84 8.80
C GLY A 54 -14.77 -10.81 7.79
N ASP A 55 -14.48 -10.37 6.56
CA ASP A 55 -13.73 -11.20 5.61
C ASP A 55 -12.31 -11.47 6.16
N ILE A 56 -11.76 -12.63 5.82
CA ILE A 56 -10.39 -13.02 6.15
C ILE A 56 -9.52 -12.76 4.93
N THR A 57 -8.76 -11.67 4.94
CA THR A 57 -7.87 -11.30 3.83
C THR A 57 -6.63 -10.55 4.33
N GLU A 58 -5.56 -10.60 3.56
CA GLU A 58 -4.29 -9.96 3.89
C GLU A 58 -4.22 -8.57 3.24
N LEU A 59 -4.55 -7.55 4.03
CA LEU A 59 -4.42 -6.16 3.64
C LEU A 59 -3.10 -5.57 4.14
N GLN A 60 -2.83 -4.31 3.83
CA GLN A 60 -1.55 -3.69 4.18
C GLN A 60 -1.36 -3.60 5.70
N LEU A 61 -2.43 -3.26 6.42
CA LEU A 61 -2.49 -3.22 7.87
C LEU A 61 -2.10 -4.57 8.50
N THR A 62 -2.52 -5.69 7.90
CA THR A 62 -2.24 -7.05 8.39
C THR A 62 -0.74 -7.29 8.61
N PHE A 63 0.10 -6.85 7.67
CA PHE A 63 1.55 -7.04 7.74
C PHE A 63 2.22 -6.26 8.89
N PHE A 64 1.59 -5.19 9.39
CA PHE A 64 2.09 -4.43 10.53
C PHE A 64 1.44 -4.86 11.84
N CYS A 65 0.21 -5.36 11.81
CA CYS A 65 -0.45 -5.95 12.99
C CYS A 65 0.28 -7.22 13.46
N GLY A 66 0.75 -8.06 12.53
CA GLY A 66 1.55 -9.25 12.85
C GLY A 66 0.81 -10.55 12.55
N HIS A 67 1.14 -11.61 13.31
CA HIS A 67 0.72 -12.99 13.01
C HIS A 67 -0.55 -13.44 13.76
N ASP A 68 -1.14 -12.59 14.60
CA ASP A 68 -2.40 -12.93 15.28
C ASP A 68 -3.51 -13.12 14.23
N PRO A 69 -4.33 -14.18 14.29
CA PRO A 69 -5.43 -14.40 13.34
C PRO A 69 -6.38 -13.20 13.21
N LYS A 70 -6.55 -12.40 14.27
CA LYS A 70 -7.36 -11.18 14.27
C LYS A 70 -6.83 -10.11 13.32
N CYS A 71 -5.54 -10.12 12.98
CA CYS A 71 -4.91 -9.20 12.04
C CYS A 71 -5.40 -9.35 10.59
N ARG A 72 -5.97 -10.51 10.25
CA ARG A 72 -6.53 -10.80 8.92
C ARG A 72 -8.02 -10.48 8.81
N VAL A 73 -8.67 -10.15 9.92
CA VAL A 73 -10.10 -9.85 9.95
C VAL A 73 -10.29 -8.40 9.51
N VAL A 74 -10.88 -8.20 8.34
CA VAL A 74 -11.19 -6.87 7.80
C VAL A 74 -12.14 -6.13 8.73
N GLY A 75 -11.92 -4.83 8.93
CA GLY A 75 -12.74 -4.00 9.82
C GLY A 75 -12.40 -4.13 11.31
N ASN A 76 -11.35 -4.88 11.67
CA ASN A 76 -10.99 -5.09 13.07
C ASN A 76 -10.19 -3.91 13.64
N ARG A 77 -10.82 -3.10 14.49
CA ARG A 77 -10.18 -1.95 15.16
C ARG A 77 -9.02 -2.33 16.08
N TRP A 78 -9.05 -3.51 16.69
CA TRP A 78 -7.93 -3.99 17.51
C TRP A 78 -6.69 -4.21 16.62
N ALA A 79 -6.88 -4.76 15.42
CA ALA A 79 -5.77 -4.97 14.48
C ALA A 79 -5.15 -3.64 14.04
N LEU A 80 -5.97 -2.60 13.83
CA LEU A 80 -5.49 -1.25 13.53
C LEU A 80 -4.62 -0.69 14.67
N GLN A 81 -5.09 -0.77 15.91
CA GLN A 81 -4.34 -0.27 17.08
C GLN A 81 -3.01 -1.01 17.21
N MET A 82 -3.03 -2.34 17.15
CA MET A 82 -1.83 -3.17 17.19
C MET A 82 -0.85 -2.83 16.06
N ALA A 83 -1.35 -2.60 14.84
CA ALA A 83 -0.51 -2.19 13.72
C ALA A 83 0.15 -0.83 13.98
N MET A 84 -0.59 0.16 14.48
CA MET A 84 -0.04 1.47 14.83
C MET A 84 0.99 1.40 15.96
N GLU A 85 0.75 0.59 16.99
CA GLU A 85 1.70 0.33 18.08
C GLU A 85 2.98 -0.32 17.54
N ASN A 86 2.86 -1.35 16.70
CA ASN A 86 4.01 -2.04 16.11
C ASN A 86 4.83 -1.12 15.20
N VAL A 87 4.19 -0.17 14.52
CA VAL A 87 4.87 0.83 13.68
C VAL A 87 5.89 1.63 14.49
N GLU A 88 5.71 1.84 15.80
CA GLU A 88 6.69 2.53 16.66
C GLU A 88 8.04 1.80 16.73
N ASN A 89 8.07 0.49 16.51
CA ASN A 89 9.30 -0.30 16.45
C ASN A 89 10.02 -0.23 15.08
N PHE A 90 9.42 0.39 14.06
CA PHE A 90 10.06 0.60 12.77
C PHE A 90 10.90 1.87 12.78
N ILE A 91 12.15 1.78 12.31
CA ILE A 91 13.03 2.94 12.14
C ILE A 91 12.39 4.01 11.25
N ALA A 92 11.94 3.60 10.06
CA ALA A 92 11.23 4.44 9.12
C ALA A 92 10.34 3.59 8.21
N ILE A 93 9.22 4.16 7.78
CA ILE A 93 8.30 3.57 6.81
C ILE A 93 8.00 4.64 5.76
N GLY A 94 8.21 4.30 4.48
CA GLY A 94 7.98 5.20 3.36
C GLY A 94 6.65 4.94 2.66
N ILE A 95 6.28 5.83 1.75
CA ILE A 95 5.08 5.72 0.91
C ILE A 95 5.47 5.69 -0.57
N ALA A 96 4.82 4.84 -1.35
CA ALA A 96 5.10 4.65 -2.78
C ALA A 96 4.70 5.86 -3.64
N GLU A 97 3.76 6.68 -3.15
CA GLU A 97 3.29 7.91 -3.78
C GLU A 97 4.35 9.02 -3.75
N ASP A 98 5.26 8.98 -2.78
CA ASP A 98 6.33 9.97 -2.58
C ASP A 98 7.64 9.27 -2.20
N ILE A 99 8.19 8.53 -3.17
CA ILE A 99 9.48 7.87 -3.07
C ILE A 99 10.61 8.86 -2.73
N PRO A 100 10.69 10.07 -3.33
CA PRO A 100 11.73 11.03 -2.99
C PRO A 100 11.78 11.40 -1.50
N THR A 101 10.62 11.68 -0.88
CA THR A 101 10.54 11.95 0.57
C THR A 101 10.89 10.71 1.39
N SER A 102 10.42 9.54 0.96
CA SER A 102 10.72 8.27 1.63
C SER A 102 12.22 7.97 1.65
N LEU A 103 12.91 8.11 0.51
CA LEU A 103 14.35 7.93 0.39
C LEU A 103 15.14 8.99 1.16
N PHE A 104 14.66 10.24 1.22
CA PHE A 104 15.28 11.28 2.04
C PHE A 104 15.27 10.92 3.54
N VAL A 105 14.15 10.39 4.04
CA VAL A 105 14.04 9.93 5.44
C VAL A 105 14.90 8.69 5.67
N PHE A 106 14.93 7.75 4.72
CA PHE A 106 15.76 6.55 4.82
C PHE A 106 17.25 6.86 4.80
N GLU A 107 17.71 7.80 3.95
CA GLU A 107 19.10 8.26 3.91
C GLU A 107 19.56 8.81 5.27
N TYR A 108 18.69 9.54 5.97
CA TYR A 108 19.04 10.08 7.28
C TYR A 108 19.15 9.01 8.36
N TYR A 109 18.19 8.08 8.45
CA TYR A 109 18.17 7.08 9.52
C TYR A 109 19.01 5.83 9.22
N LEU A 110 19.29 5.55 7.95
CA LEU A 110 19.98 4.35 7.46
C LEU A 110 21.06 4.74 6.42
N PRO A 111 22.01 5.63 6.76
CA PRO A 111 22.96 6.19 5.79
C PRO A 111 23.83 5.11 5.14
N THR A 112 24.24 4.07 5.87
CA THR A 112 25.05 2.96 5.32
C THR A 112 24.42 2.29 4.09
N PHE A 113 23.08 2.32 3.98
CA PHE A 113 22.36 1.69 2.87
C PHE A 113 21.88 2.69 1.80
N PHE A 114 21.60 3.93 2.20
CA PHE A 114 20.90 4.92 1.35
C PHE A 114 21.70 6.19 1.10
N GLU A 115 22.94 6.28 1.60
CA GLU A 115 23.85 7.38 1.27
C GLU A 115 23.99 7.50 -0.25
N ASN A 116 23.88 8.73 -0.75
CA ASN A 116 23.95 9.04 -2.16
C ASN A 116 22.85 8.38 -3.02
N TYR A 117 21.66 8.09 -2.47
CA TYR A 117 20.54 7.57 -3.27
C TYR A 117 20.21 8.45 -4.48
N LYS A 118 20.49 9.76 -4.41
CA LYS A 118 20.29 10.71 -5.51
C LYS A 118 21.24 10.50 -6.70
N ALA A 119 22.37 9.83 -6.50
CA ALA A 119 23.26 9.42 -7.59
C ALA A 119 22.60 8.33 -8.45
N VAL A 120 21.65 7.59 -7.90
CA VAL A 120 20.80 6.68 -8.67
C VAL A 120 19.80 7.52 -9.46
N ASN A 121 20.06 7.66 -10.77
CA ASN A 121 19.17 8.39 -11.65
C ASN A 121 17.86 7.62 -11.83
N LEU A 122 16.83 8.01 -11.05
CA LEU A 122 15.47 7.46 -11.11
C LEU A 122 14.85 7.57 -12.52
N SER A 123 15.35 8.49 -13.35
CA SER A 123 14.89 8.78 -14.71
C SER A 123 15.69 8.06 -15.80
N SER A 124 16.74 7.29 -15.46
CA SER A 124 17.68 6.69 -16.43
C SER A 124 17.13 5.51 -17.22
N GLY A 125 15.84 5.18 -17.10
CA GLY A 125 15.21 4.04 -17.78
C GLY A 125 15.60 2.66 -17.24
N THR A 126 16.62 2.57 -16.38
CA THR A 126 16.99 1.35 -15.64
C THR A 126 15.99 1.02 -14.53
N ILE A 127 15.31 2.04 -14.00
CA ILE A 127 14.27 1.88 -12.99
C ILE A 127 12.92 1.80 -13.69
N LYS A 128 12.35 0.59 -13.69
CA LYS A 128 10.96 0.36 -14.12
C LYS A 128 10.03 0.81 -12.99
N LEU A 129 9.68 2.09 -12.97
CA LEU A 129 8.50 2.51 -12.22
C LEU A 129 7.30 1.87 -12.92
N ASN A 130 6.52 1.05 -12.20
CA ASN A 130 5.26 0.47 -12.67
C ASN A 130 4.18 1.57 -12.79
N GLN A 131 4.47 2.64 -13.53
CA GLN A 131 3.58 3.75 -13.88
C GLN A 131 2.66 3.40 -15.06
N ARG A 132 2.50 2.12 -15.39
CA ARG A 132 1.63 1.68 -16.49
C ARG A 132 0.39 0.92 -16.02
N PRO A 133 -0.56 1.57 -15.33
CA PRO A 133 -1.92 1.05 -15.26
C PRO A 133 -2.50 0.88 -16.68
N GLY A 134 -2.23 1.82 -17.60
CA GLY A 134 -2.93 1.90 -18.90
C GLY A 134 -2.78 0.72 -19.86
N LEU A 135 -1.80 -0.19 -19.68
CA LEU A 135 -1.74 -1.41 -20.50
C LEU A 135 -2.59 -2.57 -19.96
N TYR A 136 -2.97 -2.55 -18.67
CA TYR A 136 -3.57 -3.71 -17.99
C TYR A 136 -4.70 -3.40 -17.01
N ALA A 137 -4.91 -2.13 -16.63
CA ALA A 137 -5.93 -1.67 -15.71
C ALA A 137 -6.82 -0.62 -16.40
N PRO A 138 -8.08 -0.93 -16.73
CA PRO A 138 -9.04 0.06 -17.21
C PRO A 138 -9.22 1.20 -16.19
N SER A 139 -9.75 2.32 -16.66
CA SER A 139 -10.09 3.45 -15.80
C SER A 139 -11.06 3.00 -14.71
N ILE A 140 -10.65 3.11 -13.44
CA ILE A 140 -11.50 2.76 -12.29
C ILE A 140 -12.40 3.93 -11.94
N SER A 141 -13.70 3.68 -11.89
CA SER A 141 -14.73 4.67 -11.63
C SER A 141 -14.62 5.26 -10.22
N ASN A 142 -15.05 6.51 -10.05
CA ASN A 142 -15.09 7.17 -8.74
C ASN A 142 -15.99 6.42 -7.75
N THR A 143 -17.08 5.81 -8.22
CA THR A 143 -17.98 4.99 -7.42
C THR A 143 -17.26 3.76 -6.87
N THR A 144 -16.55 3.03 -7.72
CA THR A 144 -15.72 1.87 -7.33
C THR A 144 -14.70 2.27 -6.27
N ARG A 145 -14.00 3.38 -6.49
CA ARG A 145 -13.00 3.91 -5.54
C ARG A 145 -13.63 4.27 -4.21
N ALA A 146 -14.80 4.90 -4.21
CA ALA A 146 -15.52 5.27 -2.99
C ALA A 146 -15.96 4.03 -2.19
N ILE A 147 -16.47 2.99 -2.86
CA ILE A 147 -16.83 1.72 -2.23
C ILE A 147 -15.59 1.10 -1.58
N LEU A 148 -14.48 0.96 -2.32
CA LEU A 148 -13.24 0.41 -1.80
C LEU A 148 -12.66 1.22 -0.63
N ARG A 149 -12.72 2.56 -0.68
CA ARG A 149 -12.31 3.40 0.46
C ARG A 149 -13.16 3.16 1.70
N SER A 150 -14.47 2.99 1.53
CA SER A 150 -15.38 2.70 2.63
C SER A 150 -15.12 1.32 3.23
N SER A 151 -14.89 0.32 2.38
CA SER A 151 -14.73 -1.07 2.78
C SER A 151 -13.39 -1.34 3.47
N MET A 152 -12.33 -0.60 3.10
CA MET A 152 -10.99 -0.69 3.68
C MET A 152 -10.65 0.48 4.61
N LYS A 153 -11.64 1.08 5.28
CA LYS A 153 -11.46 2.31 6.06
C LYS A 153 -10.36 2.21 7.14
N GLU A 154 -10.19 1.06 7.79
CA GLU A 154 -9.11 0.85 8.77
C GLU A 154 -7.72 0.88 8.13
N ASP A 155 -7.55 0.24 6.96
CA ASP A 155 -6.31 0.30 6.20
C ASP A 155 -6.02 1.73 5.71
N ILE A 156 -7.07 2.49 5.36
CA ILE A 156 -6.94 3.91 4.98
C ILE A 156 -6.46 4.74 6.18
N GLU A 157 -7.07 4.57 7.34
CA GLU A 157 -6.66 5.25 8.57
C GLU A 157 -5.21 4.90 8.95
N PHE A 158 -4.83 3.63 8.80
CA PHE A 158 -3.45 3.17 9.01
C PHE A 158 -2.46 3.82 8.04
N TYR A 159 -2.80 3.85 6.75
CA TYR A 159 -1.98 4.51 5.73
C TYR A 159 -1.81 6.00 6.02
N ASP A 160 -2.88 6.70 6.39
CA ASP A 160 -2.82 8.12 6.74
C ASP A 160 -1.97 8.38 7.98
N PHE A 161 -2.02 7.49 8.98
CA PHE A 161 -1.13 7.53 10.14
C PHE A 161 0.36 7.42 9.72
N ILE A 162 0.71 6.43 8.90
CA ILE A 162 2.09 6.28 8.38
C ILE A 162 2.51 7.50 7.58
N ARG A 163 1.64 7.97 6.68
CA ARG A 163 1.89 9.15 5.83
C ARG A 163 2.19 10.37 6.67
N GLN A 164 1.39 10.63 7.71
CA GLN A 164 1.63 11.74 8.64
C GLN A 164 2.97 11.59 9.37
N ARG A 165 3.29 10.39 9.86
CA ARG A 165 4.57 10.12 10.53
C ARG A 165 5.76 10.39 9.61
N LEU A 166 5.72 9.93 8.36
CA LEU A 166 6.78 10.16 7.37
C LEU A 166 7.03 11.66 7.15
N PHE A 167 5.98 12.44 6.91
CA PHE A 167 6.14 13.88 6.68
C PHE A 167 6.62 14.64 7.92
N ARG A 168 6.24 14.20 9.13
CA ARG A 168 6.78 14.75 10.38
C ARG A 168 8.28 14.47 10.52
N GLN A 169 8.72 13.24 10.23
CA GLN A 169 10.14 12.88 10.21
C GLN A 169 10.91 13.73 9.20
N ALA A 170 10.42 13.81 7.95
CA ALA A 170 11.05 14.63 6.91
C ALA A 170 11.20 16.10 7.35
N LYS A 171 10.14 16.69 7.91
CA LYS A 171 10.17 18.07 8.42
C LYS A 171 11.18 18.26 9.55
N SER A 172 11.25 17.32 10.49
CA SER A 172 12.22 17.35 11.60
C SER A 172 13.66 17.28 11.08
N ILE A 173 13.94 16.36 10.16
CA ILE A 173 15.27 16.22 9.53
C ILE A 173 15.65 17.48 8.77
N SER A 174 14.73 18.06 7.99
CA SER A 174 14.98 19.32 7.29
C SER A 174 15.25 20.49 8.23
N ALA A 175 14.64 20.52 9.41
CA ALA A 175 14.93 21.55 10.41
C ALA A 175 16.34 21.36 11.00
N ILE A 176 16.72 20.13 11.35
CA ILE A 176 18.07 19.81 11.86
C ILE A 176 19.13 20.21 10.83
N LYS A 177 18.95 19.83 9.56
CA LYS A 177 19.89 20.16 8.47
C LYS A 177 19.98 21.66 8.13
N LYS A 178 19.09 22.51 8.64
CA LYS A 178 19.17 23.98 8.47
C LYS A 178 19.89 24.67 9.62
N THR A 179 20.01 24.00 10.77
CA THR A 179 20.65 24.54 11.98
C THR A 179 22.16 24.31 11.98
N TYR A 180 22.64 23.40 11.15
CA TYR A 180 24.06 23.11 10.89
C TYR A 180 24.40 23.48 9.45
#